data_AF-A0A8J4AZT0-F1
#
_entry.id   AF-A0A8J4AZT0-F1
#
_cell.length_a   1.000
_cell.length_b   1.000
_cell.length_c   1.000
_cell.angle_alpha   90.00
_cell.angle_beta   90.00
_cell.angle_gamma   90.00
#
_symmetry.space_group_name_H-M   'P 1'
#
loop_
_entity.id
_entity.type
_entity.pdbx_description
1 polymer ?
#
loop_
_entity_poly.entity_id
_entity_poly.type
_entity_poly.pdbx_seq_one_letter_code
_entity_poly.pdbx_strand_id
1 'polypeptide(L)'
;MITKGLLRKSSYGTFHGKWPRGPVVQRHRRLSVAQSGRGPTPSGSDDPLKNLDLKSLNDLPLAKLSETANAVWERIRTSGINVKVNPSSFNSQLLPLVPGAKTSAVPLSNGSSRTPDGVSDLALSEKFGSGKEQRLMAALAQAQEEKRQLADRAEMLHANMSMLESKNAKMAREVEFAEAGRANALKLRDMLLKERDSLAAELKEAQNELRRASEGMEVREGALEALRQSQLQLQDELKDAVARLQAVDKSTEQLRSQLATLEGSRAAVAGERDDLASHLRDLMGQVEHLSGLFSGEFMEANGATPAIAAAGCPTGGGGGGGEGELSPGGAAAQLEQLRATTEGAFAALRVARSELGVLRSENQHLAQRAETLTSSNRELAAMATALKQQVTEARRELDEQQRETAELRNREAELKMELTEAVSERQAAVAAVAAAEAQRDELAMAVAQLTAIRDAAAAAGLGLVELAKLAVQVMHTMHAHCRTWDALRGPLLGSVVP
;
A
#
# COMPACT_ATOMS: atom_id res chain seq x y z
N MET A 1 -35.09 22.94 44.55
CA MET A 1 -36.34 22.43 43.95
C MET A 1 -36.02 21.98 42.53
N ILE A 2 -36.10 20.73 42.07
CA ILE A 2 -36.42 19.41 42.62
C ILE A 2 -35.43 18.46 41.93
N THR A 3 -34.73 17.66 42.72
CA THR A 3 -33.83 16.58 42.32
C THR A 3 -34.60 15.28 42.08
N LYS A 4 -34.34 14.58 40.99
CA LYS A 4 -34.62 13.14 40.78
C LYS A 4 -33.38 12.58 40.05
N GLY A 5 -32.56 11.68 40.57
CA GLY A 5 -32.79 10.62 41.55
C GLY A 5 -33.18 9.33 40.82
N LEU A 6 -32.25 8.73 40.06
CA LEU A 6 -32.47 7.42 39.43
C LEU A 6 -31.34 6.45 39.80
N LEU A 7 -31.77 5.46 40.55
CA LEU A 7 -31.00 4.39 41.18
C LEU A 7 -30.28 3.51 40.16
N ARG A 8 -29.03 3.19 40.50
CA ARG A 8 -28.28 2.04 40.00
C ARG A 8 -29.03 0.74 40.33
N LYS A 9 -29.24 -0.11 39.32
CA LYS A 9 -29.42 -1.56 39.51
C LYS A 9 -28.18 -2.27 38.98
N SER A 10 -27.38 -2.78 39.92
CA SER A 10 -26.28 -3.70 39.67
C SER A 10 -26.87 -5.09 39.40
N SER A 11 -26.78 -5.57 38.16
CA SER A 11 -27.04 -6.96 37.81
C SER A 11 -25.70 -7.66 37.62
N TYR A 12 -25.34 -8.52 38.57
CA TYR A 12 -24.27 -9.49 38.41
C TYR A 12 -24.75 -10.58 37.44
N GLY A 13 -24.33 -10.48 36.19
CA GLY A 13 -24.47 -11.54 35.20
C GLY A 13 -23.30 -12.51 35.30
N THR A 14 -23.55 -13.71 35.82
CA THR A 14 -22.63 -14.85 35.82
C THR A 14 -22.43 -15.33 34.37
N PHE A 15 -21.32 -14.95 33.74
CA PHE A 15 -20.95 -15.43 32.40
C PHE A 15 -20.16 -16.75 32.52
N HIS A 16 -20.83 -17.88 32.26
CA HIS A 16 -20.17 -19.14 31.94
C HIS A 16 -19.68 -19.09 30.48
N GLY A 17 -18.43 -18.65 30.29
CA GLY A 17 -17.74 -18.75 29.00
C GLY A 17 -17.22 -20.17 28.76
N LYS A 18 -17.98 -20.99 28.03
CA LYS A 18 -17.48 -22.20 27.37
C LYS A 18 -16.54 -21.76 26.24
N TRP A 19 -15.28 -22.14 26.32
CA TRP A 19 -14.31 -22.02 25.23
C TRP A 19 -14.71 -22.92 24.06
N PRO A 20 -14.80 -22.43 22.82
CA PRO A 20 -14.91 -23.31 21.65
C PRO A 20 -13.55 -23.98 21.41
N ARG A 21 -13.55 -25.31 21.39
CA ARG A 21 -12.41 -26.12 20.94
C ARG A 21 -12.18 -25.81 19.46
N GLY A 22 -11.00 -25.29 19.13
CA GLY A 22 -10.58 -25.07 17.76
C GLY A 22 -10.47 -26.38 16.96
N PRO A 23 -10.56 -26.33 15.62
CA PRO A 23 -10.49 -27.51 14.77
C PRO A 23 -9.09 -28.11 14.77
N VAL A 24 -9.05 -29.43 14.88
CA VAL A 24 -7.86 -30.29 14.73
C VAL A 24 -7.36 -30.15 13.29
N VAL A 25 -6.19 -29.51 13.11
CA VAL A 25 -5.48 -29.51 11.84
C VAL A 25 -4.91 -30.91 11.60
N GLN A 26 -5.55 -31.65 10.70
CA GLN A 26 -5.03 -32.90 10.15
C GLN A 26 -3.73 -32.62 9.39
N ARG A 27 -2.62 -33.16 9.90
CA ARG A 27 -1.34 -33.23 9.19
C ARG A 27 -1.49 -34.17 7.99
N HIS A 28 -1.54 -33.60 6.79
CA HIS A 28 -1.31 -34.37 5.58
C HIS A 28 0.15 -34.82 5.51
N ARG A 29 0.33 -36.14 5.54
CA ARG A 29 1.50 -36.85 4.98
C ARG A 29 1.83 -36.27 3.61
N ARG A 30 3.07 -35.79 3.42
CA ARG A 30 3.69 -35.78 2.09
C ARG A 30 4.82 -36.79 2.06
N LEU A 31 4.74 -37.57 0.99
CA LEU A 31 5.54 -38.71 0.62
C LEU A 31 6.98 -38.29 0.37
N SER A 32 7.88 -39.15 0.84
CA SER A 32 9.25 -39.32 0.40
C SER A 32 9.33 -39.40 -1.12
N VAL A 33 10.10 -38.51 -1.75
CA VAL A 33 10.60 -38.69 -3.11
C VAL A 33 12.11 -38.91 -3.02
N ALA A 34 12.52 -40.03 -3.58
CA ALA A 34 13.87 -40.55 -3.62
C ALA A 34 14.83 -39.60 -4.34
N GLN A 35 16.00 -39.39 -3.72
CA GLN A 35 17.21 -38.98 -4.42
C GLN A 35 17.62 -40.12 -5.38
N SER A 36 17.54 -39.88 -6.69
CA SER A 36 18.37 -40.60 -7.65
C SER A 36 19.37 -39.61 -8.24
N GLY A 37 20.65 -39.96 -8.09
CA GLY A 37 21.74 -39.24 -8.70
C GLY A 37 21.74 -39.43 -10.21
N ARG A 38 21.96 -38.34 -10.95
CA ARG A 38 22.55 -38.38 -12.28
C ARG A 38 23.60 -37.28 -12.36
N GLY A 39 24.79 -37.69 -12.77
CA GLY A 39 25.98 -36.86 -12.89
C GLY A 39 25.92 -35.83 -14.02
N PRO A 40 26.99 -35.04 -14.18
CA PRO A 40 27.02 -33.86 -15.03
C PRO A 40 27.34 -34.24 -16.48
N THR A 41 26.54 -33.73 -17.43
CA THR A 41 26.93 -33.64 -18.84
C THR A 41 27.16 -32.17 -19.19
N PRO A 42 28.31 -31.81 -19.80
CA PRO A 42 28.58 -30.46 -20.24
C PRO A 42 27.90 -30.24 -21.60
N SER A 43 26.97 -29.30 -21.67
CA SER A 43 26.46 -28.80 -22.94
C SER A 43 26.48 -27.28 -22.87
N GLY A 44 27.58 -26.72 -23.39
CA GLY A 44 27.76 -25.30 -23.58
C GLY A 44 26.75 -24.79 -24.62
N SER A 45 25.83 -23.96 -24.14
CA SER A 45 25.18 -22.95 -24.95
C SER A 45 25.37 -21.65 -24.19
N ASP A 46 26.45 -20.96 -24.54
CA ASP A 46 26.69 -19.57 -24.15
C ASP A 46 25.55 -18.74 -24.74
N ASP A 47 24.56 -18.45 -23.90
CA ASP A 47 23.43 -17.57 -24.20
C ASP A 47 23.96 -16.13 -24.03
N PRO A 48 24.32 -15.41 -25.12
CA PRO A 48 25.11 -14.18 -25.04
C PRO A 48 24.33 -13.00 -24.45
N LEU A 49 23.04 -13.20 -24.15
CA LEU A 49 22.14 -12.19 -23.59
C LEU A 49 22.11 -12.19 -22.06
N LYS A 50 22.62 -13.23 -21.39
CA LYS A 50 22.57 -13.32 -19.91
C LYS A 50 23.65 -12.51 -19.20
N ASN A 51 24.66 -12.01 -19.91
CA ASN A 51 25.77 -11.23 -19.34
C ASN A 51 25.68 -9.72 -19.65
N LEU A 52 24.57 -9.24 -20.23
CA LEU A 52 24.34 -7.80 -20.38
C LEU A 52 23.68 -7.28 -19.11
N ASP A 53 24.48 -6.68 -18.23
CA ASP A 53 24.01 -6.03 -17.00
C ASP A 53 23.18 -4.79 -17.34
N LEU A 54 21.86 -4.99 -17.45
CA LEU A 54 20.87 -3.98 -17.86
C LEU A 54 20.84 -2.75 -16.94
N LYS A 55 21.42 -2.81 -15.74
CA LYS A 55 21.52 -1.65 -14.84
C LYS A 55 22.56 -0.64 -15.30
N SER A 56 23.58 -1.05 -16.05
CA SER A 56 24.64 -0.14 -16.53
C SER A 56 24.25 0.67 -17.77
N LEU A 57 23.13 0.34 -18.43
CA LEU A 57 22.68 0.96 -19.68
C LEU A 57 22.03 2.34 -19.50
N ASN A 58 21.60 2.69 -18.28
CA ASN A 58 20.93 3.97 -18.02
C ASN A 58 21.88 5.16 -17.85
N ASP A 59 23.17 4.91 -17.58
CA ASP A 59 24.16 5.96 -17.28
C ASP A 59 25.11 6.26 -18.45
N LEU A 60 24.91 5.62 -19.61
CA LEU A 60 25.79 5.80 -20.78
C LEU A 60 25.31 6.95 -21.67
N PRO A 61 26.21 7.86 -22.13
CA PRO A 61 25.87 8.91 -23.07
C PRO A 61 25.37 8.31 -24.39
N LEU A 62 24.34 8.93 -24.98
CA LEU A 62 23.60 8.45 -26.17
C LEU A 62 24.48 7.99 -27.35
N ALA A 63 25.66 8.59 -27.52
CA ALA A 63 26.62 8.18 -28.56
C ALA A 63 27.14 6.75 -28.36
N LYS A 64 27.39 6.33 -27.11
CA LYS A 64 27.84 4.97 -26.80
C LYS A 64 26.71 3.95 -26.87
N LEU A 65 25.47 4.38 -26.61
CA LEU A 65 24.28 3.54 -26.81
C LEU A 65 24.10 3.17 -28.29
N SER A 66 24.27 4.11 -29.21
CA SER A 66 24.21 3.82 -30.65
C SER A 66 25.32 2.88 -31.12
N GLU A 67 26.52 2.98 -30.53
CA GLU A 67 27.66 2.13 -30.86
C GLU A 67 27.46 0.70 -30.33
N THR A 68 26.92 0.55 -29.10
CA THR A 68 26.52 -0.75 -28.55
C THR A 68 25.36 -1.39 -29.32
N ALA A 69 24.38 -0.59 -29.77
CA ALA A 69 23.27 -1.09 -30.58
C ALA A 69 23.77 -1.61 -31.94
N ASN A 70 24.68 -0.90 -32.60
CA ASN A 70 25.31 -1.36 -33.84
C ASN A 70 26.18 -2.61 -33.64
N ALA A 71 26.93 -2.69 -32.54
CA ALA A 71 27.74 -3.87 -32.23
C ALA A 71 26.87 -5.11 -31.94
N VAL A 72 25.72 -4.94 -31.28
CA VAL A 72 24.73 -6.01 -31.08
C VAL A 72 24.09 -6.42 -32.41
N TRP A 73 23.77 -5.47 -33.29
CA TRP A 73 23.17 -5.74 -34.60
C TRP A 73 24.12 -6.50 -35.53
N GLU A 74 25.40 -6.13 -35.57
CA GLU A 74 26.42 -6.87 -36.33
C GLU A 74 26.65 -8.27 -35.74
N ARG A 75 26.65 -8.42 -34.41
CA ARG A 75 26.77 -9.76 -33.80
C ARG A 75 25.60 -10.68 -34.10
N ILE A 76 24.36 -10.16 -34.07
CA ILE A 76 23.16 -10.92 -34.47
C ILE A 76 23.23 -11.31 -35.96
N ARG A 77 23.77 -10.43 -36.81
CA ARG A 77 23.96 -10.74 -38.23
C ARG A 77 25.00 -11.85 -38.44
N THR A 78 26.09 -11.85 -37.64
CA THR A 78 27.14 -12.87 -37.72
C THR A 78 26.80 -14.19 -37.04
N SER A 79 25.88 -14.23 -36.08
CA SER A 79 25.53 -15.44 -35.32
C SER A 79 24.64 -16.42 -36.09
N GLY A 80 24.24 -16.09 -37.33
CA GLY A 80 23.47 -17.00 -38.20
C GLY A 80 22.05 -17.30 -37.70
N ILE A 81 21.58 -16.57 -36.67
CA ILE A 81 20.23 -16.70 -36.14
C ILE A 81 19.29 -16.08 -37.18
N ASN A 82 18.66 -16.94 -37.97
CA ASN A 82 17.74 -16.56 -39.03
C ASN A 82 16.40 -16.14 -38.40
N VAL A 83 16.36 -14.95 -37.80
CA VAL A 83 15.13 -14.36 -37.27
C VAL A 83 14.25 -14.02 -38.46
N LYS A 84 13.28 -14.89 -38.75
CA LYS A 84 12.30 -14.71 -39.81
C LYS A 84 11.30 -13.63 -39.38
N VAL A 85 11.73 -12.38 -39.42
CA VAL A 85 10.84 -11.21 -39.28
C VAL A 85 10.07 -11.12 -40.60
N ASN A 86 8.79 -11.50 -40.61
CA ASN A 86 7.90 -11.23 -41.73
C ASN A 86 7.69 -9.71 -41.81
N PRO A 87 8.19 -9.02 -42.86
CA PRO A 87 7.88 -7.62 -43.04
C PRO A 87 6.55 -7.55 -43.80
N SER A 88 5.44 -7.44 -43.08
CA SER A 88 4.20 -6.96 -43.68
C SER A 88 4.35 -5.47 -44.02
N SER A 89 4.59 -5.21 -45.30
CA SER A 89 4.31 -3.98 -46.05
C SER A 89 4.54 -2.64 -45.33
N PHE A 90 5.79 -2.18 -45.34
CA PHE A 90 6.10 -0.75 -45.39
C PHE A 90 7.02 -0.48 -46.57
N ASN A 91 6.41 -0.32 -47.74
CA ASN A 91 7.07 0.35 -48.86
C ASN A 91 6.66 1.82 -48.80
N SER A 92 7.45 2.62 -48.09
CA SER A 92 7.39 4.08 -48.13
C SER A 92 8.82 4.58 -48.03
N GLN A 93 9.42 4.80 -49.19
CA GLN A 93 10.70 5.46 -49.32
C GLN A 93 10.55 6.90 -48.82
N LEU A 94 11.12 7.19 -47.64
CA LEU A 94 11.40 8.54 -47.18
C LEU A 94 12.84 8.88 -47.62
N LEU A 95 12.97 9.77 -48.60
CA LEU A 95 14.22 10.50 -48.88
C LEU A 95 14.24 11.82 -48.10
N PRO A 96 15.41 12.28 -47.62
CA PRO A 96 15.53 13.51 -46.86
C PRO A 96 15.55 14.74 -47.79
N LEU A 97 14.81 15.77 -47.38
CA LEU A 97 14.78 17.10 -47.97
C LEU A 97 16.12 17.83 -47.70
N VAL A 98 16.83 18.22 -48.75
CA VAL A 98 17.93 19.21 -48.70
C VAL A 98 17.53 20.41 -49.55
N PRO A 99 17.58 21.66 -49.04
CA PRO A 99 17.30 22.85 -49.83
C PRO A 99 18.60 23.41 -50.42
N GLY A 100 18.63 23.67 -51.74
CA GLY A 100 19.75 24.42 -52.32
C GLY A 100 19.92 24.30 -53.83
N ALA A 101 19.25 25.21 -54.56
CA ALA A 101 19.71 25.88 -55.78
C ALA A 101 20.39 25.07 -56.92
N LYS A 102 19.75 25.05 -58.10
CA LYS A 102 20.15 25.84 -59.29
C LYS A 102 19.36 25.38 -60.52
N THR A 103 18.61 26.33 -61.07
CA THR A 103 18.37 26.57 -62.51
C THR A 103 18.81 25.47 -63.49
N SER A 104 17.88 24.87 -64.22
CA SER A 104 18.03 24.73 -65.67
C SER A 104 16.72 24.41 -66.38
N ALA A 105 16.39 25.31 -67.30
CA ALA A 105 15.59 25.19 -68.52
C ALA A 105 14.69 23.96 -68.72
N VAL A 106 13.40 24.26 -68.78
CA VAL A 106 12.40 23.56 -69.61
C VAL A 106 12.88 23.50 -71.07
N PRO A 107 12.71 22.36 -71.75
CA PRO A 107 12.20 22.43 -73.11
C PRO A 107 10.93 21.60 -73.25
N LEU A 108 9.86 22.30 -73.66
CA LEU A 108 8.71 21.74 -74.33
C LEU A 108 9.21 20.92 -75.53
N SER A 109 9.04 19.60 -75.48
CA SER A 109 9.29 18.76 -76.66
C SER A 109 8.12 18.89 -77.62
N ASN A 110 8.47 19.49 -78.75
CA ASN A 110 7.65 19.81 -79.89
C ASN A 110 6.81 18.65 -80.43
N GLY A 111 5.65 19.03 -80.95
CA GLY A 111 4.81 18.19 -81.77
C GLY A 111 5.57 17.58 -82.95
N SER A 112 5.44 16.27 -83.09
CA SER A 112 5.79 15.55 -84.30
C SER A 112 4.55 15.54 -85.21
N SER A 113 4.35 16.64 -85.94
CA SER A 113 3.46 16.68 -87.10
C SER A 113 4.13 15.87 -88.22
N ARG A 114 3.79 14.58 -88.29
CA ARG A 114 4.15 13.72 -89.42
C ARG A 114 3.21 14.04 -90.57
N THR A 115 3.66 14.90 -91.47
CA THR A 115 3.09 15.09 -92.80
C THR A 115 3.21 13.79 -93.59
N PRO A 116 2.17 13.34 -94.31
CA PRO A 116 2.36 12.52 -95.49
C PRO A 116 2.49 13.46 -96.69
N ASP A 117 3.74 13.73 -97.07
CA ASP A 117 4.10 14.07 -98.45
C ASP A 117 3.72 12.89 -99.34
N GLY A 118 2.92 13.17 -100.36
CA GLY A 118 2.42 12.17 -101.31
C GLY A 118 1.46 12.75 -102.32
N VAL A 119 1.76 13.96 -102.80
CA VAL A 119 1.13 14.55 -103.99
C VAL A 119 1.69 13.78 -105.19
N SER A 120 0.95 12.78 -105.65
CA SER A 120 1.17 12.17 -106.97
C SER A 120 0.30 12.88 -108.00
N ASP A 121 0.98 13.42 -109.00
CA ASP A 121 0.48 14.05 -110.22
C ASP A 121 -0.73 13.33 -110.84
N LEU A 122 -1.87 14.01 -110.88
CA LEU A 122 -2.97 13.68 -111.77
C LEU A 122 -2.74 14.37 -113.12
N ALA A 123 -2.07 13.65 -114.01
CA ALA A 123 -2.04 13.96 -115.44
C ALA A 123 -3.46 13.87 -116.03
N LEU A 124 -4.08 15.02 -116.26
CA LEU A 124 -5.31 15.18 -117.03
C LEU A 124 -5.04 14.87 -118.51
N SER A 125 -5.26 13.61 -118.90
CA SER A 125 -5.45 13.23 -120.31
C SER A 125 -6.94 13.15 -120.62
N GLU A 126 -7.42 14.15 -121.35
CA GLU A 126 -8.76 14.22 -121.92
C GLU A 126 -8.91 13.19 -123.06
N LYS A 127 -9.66 12.12 -122.78
CA LYS A 127 -10.39 11.36 -123.81
C LYS A 127 -11.85 11.28 -123.38
N PHE A 128 -12.69 11.98 -124.14
CA PHE A 128 -14.15 12.00 -124.01
C PHE A 128 -14.74 10.65 -124.43
N GLY A 129 -15.65 10.12 -123.60
CA GLY A 129 -16.47 8.94 -123.88
C GLY A 129 -16.80 8.17 -122.60
N SER A 130 -18.05 8.27 -122.11
CA SER A 130 -18.73 7.44 -121.10
C SER A 130 -18.15 7.21 -119.68
N GLY A 131 -16.94 7.69 -119.32
CA GLY A 131 -16.32 7.39 -118.02
C GLY A 131 -16.42 8.42 -116.87
N LYS A 132 -16.91 9.65 -117.11
CA LYS A 132 -16.94 10.72 -116.08
C LYS A 132 -17.98 10.46 -114.99
N GLU A 133 -19.14 9.93 -115.37
CA GLU A 133 -20.22 9.58 -114.43
C GLU A 133 -19.81 8.42 -113.51
N GLN A 134 -19.11 7.41 -114.05
CA GLN A 134 -18.53 6.33 -113.24
C GLN A 134 -17.48 6.84 -112.23
N ARG A 135 -16.65 7.83 -112.59
CA ARG A 135 -15.70 8.45 -111.66
C ARG A 135 -16.39 9.26 -110.56
N LEU A 136 -17.47 9.99 -110.89
CA LEU A 136 -18.26 10.72 -109.89
C LEU A 136 -19.00 9.76 -108.95
N MET A 137 -19.56 8.67 -109.46
CA MET A 137 -20.17 7.63 -108.62
C MET A 137 -19.13 6.93 -107.74
N ALA A 138 -17.94 6.63 -108.26
CA ALA A 138 -16.84 6.06 -107.48
C ALA A 138 -16.34 7.03 -106.39
N ALA A 139 -16.20 8.33 -106.70
CA ALA A 139 -15.80 9.35 -105.74
C ALA A 139 -16.87 9.56 -104.65
N LEU A 140 -18.16 9.51 -105.00
CA LEU A 140 -19.24 9.59 -104.02
C LEU A 140 -19.29 8.35 -103.12
N ALA A 141 -19.08 7.15 -103.68
CA ALA A 141 -18.95 5.92 -102.91
C ALA A 141 -17.74 5.96 -101.96
N GLN A 142 -16.60 6.48 -102.43
CA GLN A 142 -15.41 6.68 -101.60
C GLN A 142 -15.66 7.70 -100.47
N ALA A 143 -16.28 8.84 -100.76
CA ALA A 143 -16.63 9.83 -99.75
C ALA A 143 -17.65 9.30 -98.72
N GLN A 144 -18.59 8.44 -99.13
CA GLN A 144 -19.49 7.74 -98.22
C GLN A 144 -18.75 6.74 -97.33
N GLU A 145 -17.77 6.02 -97.88
CA GLU A 145 -16.95 5.09 -97.11
C GLU A 145 -16.01 5.80 -96.13
N GLU A 146 -15.37 6.90 -96.54
CA GLU A 146 -14.58 7.75 -95.64
C GLU A 146 -15.46 8.34 -94.52
N LYS A 147 -16.71 8.74 -94.83
CA LYS A 147 -17.67 9.17 -93.81
C LYS A 147 -18.01 8.05 -92.82
N ARG A 148 -18.17 6.80 -93.28
CA ARG A 148 -18.37 5.64 -92.39
C ARG A 148 -17.15 5.40 -91.51
N GLN A 149 -15.96 5.39 -92.09
CA GLN A 149 -14.71 5.23 -91.32
C GLN A 149 -14.49 6.33 -90.29
N LEU A 150 -14.84 7.58 -90.60
CA LEU A 150 -14.78 8.69 -89.66
C LEU A 150 -15.85 8.55 -88.55
N ALA A 151 -17.05 8.09 -88.87
CA ALA A 151 -18.08 7.80 -87.89
C ALA A 151 -17.64 6.67 -86.94
N ASP A 152 -17.14 5.56 -87.48
CA ASP A 152 -16.62 4.43 -86.69
C ASP A 152 -15.45 4.87 -85.79
N ARG A 153 -14.56 5.73 -86.30
CA ARG A 153 -13.46 6.30 -85.51
C ARG A 153 -13.96 7.23 -84.42
N ALA A 154 -14.97 8.05 -84.70
CA ALA A 154 -15.58 8.92 -83.69
C ALA A 154 -16.27 8.08 -82.60
N GLU A 155 -16.98 7.01 -82.96
CA GLU A 155 -17.57 6.07 -82.00
C GLU A 155 -16.51 5.37 -81.14
N MET A 156 -15.41 4.89 -81.73
CA MET A 156 -14.28 4.34 -80.97
C MET A 156 -13.66 5.36 -80.01
N LEU A 157 -13.51 6.62 -80.44
CA LEU A 157 -13.00 7.69 -79.58
C LEU A 157 -13.97 7.98 -78.43
N HIS A 158 -15.28 8.03 -78.69
CA HIS A 158 -16.29 8.20 -77.65
C HIS A 158 -16.31 7.03 -76.66
N ALA A 159 -16.20 5.79 -77.14
CA ALA A 159 -16.10 4.60 -76.29
C ALA A 159 -14.84 4.63 -75.43
N ASN A 160 -13.68 5.00 -76.00
CA ASN A 160 -12.44 5.16 -75.27
C ASN A 160 -12.52 6.28 -74.22
N MET A 161 -13.12 7.42 -74.55
CA MET A 161 -13.34 8.51 -73.60
C MET A 161 -14.25 8.06 -72.44
N SER A 162 -15.36 7.40 -72.74
CA SER A 162 -16.27 6.87 -71.72
C SER A 162 -15.58 5.84 -70.80
N MET A 163 -14.73 4.97 -71.37
CA MET A 163 -13.93 4.03 -70.59
C MET A 163 -12.94 4.75 -69.66
N LEU A 164 -12.25 5.79 -70.15
CA LEU A 164 -11.31 6.59 -69.36
C LEU A 164 -12.03 7.37 -68.24
N GLU A 165 -13.21 7.93 -68.52
CA GLU A 165 -14.05 8.59 -67.52
C GLU A 165 -14.49 7.61 -66.42
N SER A 166 -14.95 6.41 -66.80
CA SER A 166 -15.30 5.35 -65.85
C SER A 166 -14.09 4.92 -64.99
N LYS A 167 -12.92 4.78 -65.62
CA LYS A 167 -11.67 4.47 -64.91
C LYS A 167 -11.25 5.58 -63.95
N ASN A 168 -11.36 6.85 -64.36
CA ASN A 168 -11.08 8.00 -63.50
C ASN A 168 -12.06 8.05 -62.32
N ALA A 169 -13.35 7.80 -62.54
CA ALA A 169 -14.35 7.72 -61.48
C ALA A 169 -14.05 6.58 -60.50
N LYS A 170 -13.57 5.43 -61.00
CA LYS A 170 -13.14 4.32 -60.14
C LYS A 170 -11.93 4.70 -59.30
N MET A 171 -10.89 5.29 -59.90
CA MET A 171 -9.70 5.74 -59.18
C MET A 171 -10.03 6.81 -58.14
N ALA A 172 -10.95 7.74 -58.43
CA ALA A 172 -11.41 8.74 -57.46
C ALA A 172 -12.02 8.09 -56.21
N ARG A 173 -12.90 7.09 -56.38
CA ARG A 173 -13.48 6.34 -55.25
C ARG A 173 -12.43 5.55 -54.46
N GLU A 174 -11.44 4.97 -55.14
CA GLU A 174 -10.33 4.27 -54.47
C GLU A 174 -9.48 5.23 -53.63
N VAL A 175 -9.24 6.45 -54.12
CA VAL A 175 -8.55 7.51 -53.37
C VAL A 175 -9.39 7.94 -52.15
N GLU A 176 -10.68 8.19 -52.31
CA GLU A 176 -11.58 8.54 -51.20
C GLU A 176 -11.60 7.45 -50.11
N PHE A 177 -11.66 6.17 -50.51
CA PHE A 177 -11.59 5.04 -49.58
C PHE A 177 -10.23 4.97 -48.87
N ALA A 178 -9.14 5.20 -49.59
CA ALA A 178 -7.80 5.23 -48.99
C ALA A 178 -7.63 6.41 -48.01
N GLU A 179 -8.20 7.58 -48.32
CA GLU A 179 -8.21 8.75 -47.45
C GLU A 179 -9.04 8.52 -46.18
N ALA A 180 -10.22 7.91 -46.32
CA ALA A 180 -11.03 7.48 -45.17
C ALA A 180 -10.27 6.48 -44.28
N GLY A 181 -9.56 5.52 -44.89
CA GLY A 181 -8.67 4.59 -44.18
C GLY A 181 -7.56 5.29 -43.41
N ARG A 182 -6.88 6.28 -44.03
CA ARG A 182 -5.86 7.11 -43.37
C ARG A 182 -6.44 7.93 -42.21
N ALA A 183 -7.61 8.53 -42.38
CA ALA A 183 -8.27 9.30 -41.32
C ALA A 183 -8.62 8.42 -40.12
N ASN A 184 -9.12 7.20 -40.35
CA ASN A 184 -9.39 6.24 -39.28
C ASN A 184 -8.11 5.78 -38.57
N ALA A 185 -7.02 5.54 -39.31
CA ALA A 185 -5.73 5.19 -38.73
C ALA A 185 -5.15 6.32 -37.86
N LEU A 186 -5.31 7.58 -38.27
CA LEU A 186 -4.90 8.73 -37.47
C LEU A 186 -5.73 8.86 -36.18
N LYS A 187 -7.05 8.67 -36.25
CA LYS A 187 -7.90 8.66 -35.05
C LYS A 187 -7.49 7.57 -34.06
N LEU A 188 -7.21 6.35 -34.55
CA LEU A 188 -6.74 5.25 -33.72
C LEU A 188 -5.39 5.58 -33.05
N ARG A 189 -4.45 6.17 -33.81
CA ARG A 189 -3.18 6.64 -33.27
C ARG A 189 -3.38 7.66 -32.15
N ASP A 190 -4.26 8.64 -32.34
CA ASP A 190 -4.52 9.67 -31.33
C ASP A 190 -5.18 9.09 -30.06
N MET A 191 -6.07 8.11 -30.20
CA MET A 191 -6.62 7.37 -29.05
C MET A 191 -5.53 6.61 -28.30
N LEU A 192 -4.68 5.86 -29.01
CA LEU A 192 -3.57 5.12 -28.39
C LEU A 192 -2.56 6.05 -27.71
N LEU A 193 -2.31 7.24 -28.25
CA LEU A 193 -1.46 8.24 -27.60
C LEU A 193 -2.09 8.76 -26.31
N LYS A 194 -3.40 9.04 -26.30
CA LYS A 194 -4.13 9.42 -25.08
C LYS A 194 -4.11 8.33 -24.02
N GLU A 195 -4.35 7.08 -24.40
CA GLU A 195 -4.28 5.92 -23.50
C GLU A 195 -2.86 5.76 -22.93
N ARG A 196 -1.83 5.86 -23.77
CA ARG A 196 -0.43 5.84 -23.33
C ARG A 196 -0.15 6.94 -22.30
N ASP A 197 -0.63 8.16 -22.54
CA ASP A 197 -0.39 9.29 -21.65
C ASP A 197 -1.15 9.13 -20.32
N SER A 198 -2.37 8.56 -20.36
CA SER A 198 -3.12 8.15 -19.15
C SER A 198 -2.35 7.12 -18.34
N LEU A 199 -1.92 6.02 -18.97
CA LEU A 199 -1.15 4.97 -18.32
C LEU A 199 0.19 5.49 -17.76
N ALA A 200 0.83 6.45 -18.43
CA ALA A 200 2.05 7.08 -17.93
C ALA A 200 1.79 7.97 -16.70
N ALA A 201 0.62 8.62 -16.61
CA ALA A 201 0.21 9.36 -15.43
C ALA A 201 -0.09 8.41 -14.25
N GLU A 202 -0.85 7.33 -14.50
CA GLU A 202 -1.16 6.30 -13.50
C GLU A 202 0.13 5.63 -12.96
N LEU A 203 1.10 5.33 -13.83
CA LEU A 203 2.38 4.75 -13.40
C LEU A 203 3.16 5.71 -12.49
N LYS A 204 3.17 7.01 -12.81
CA LYS A 204 3.80 8.03 -11.95
C LYS A 204 3.10 8.17 -10.62
N GLU A 205 1.77 8.10 -10.60
CA GLU A 205 0.98 8.14 -9.37
C GLU A 205 1.30 6.92 -8.48
N ALA A 206 1.25 5.71 -9.04
CA ALA A 206 1.61 4.48 -8.35
C ALA A 206 3.06 4.51 -7.82
N GLN A 207 4.00 5.08 -8.58
CA GLN A 207 5.38 5.25 -8.13
C GLN A 207 5.50 6.23 -6.95
N ASN A 208 4.73 7.31 -6.95
CA ASN A 208 4.68 8.26 -5.83
C ASN A 208 4.03 7.64 -4.59
N GLU A 209 2.99 6.83 -4.75
CA GLU A 209 2.38 6.07 -3.65
C GLU A 209 3.37 5.06 -3.04
N LEU A 210 4.08 4.30 -3.88
CA LEU A 210 5.11 3.38 -3.42
C LEU A 210 6.20 4.10 -2.62
N ARG A 211 6.62 5.28 -3.09
CA ARG A 211 7.62 6.11 -2.40
C ARG A 211 7.11 6.63 -1.06
N ARG A 212 5.86 7.09 -0.97
CA ARG A 212 5.25 7.50 0.31
C ARG A 212 5.15 6.32 1.27
N ALA A 213 4.79 5.14 0.76
CA ALA A 213 4.74 3.92 1.56
C ALA A 213 6.13 3.52 2.08
N SER A 214 7.19 3.63 1.27
CA SER A 214 8.56 3.35 1.71
C SER A 214 9.05 4.34 2.76
N GLU A 215 8.85 5.65 2.53
CA GLU A 215 9.16 6.69 3.52
C GLU A 215 8.39 6.44 4.84
N GLY A 216 7.13 6.03 4.76
CA GLY A 216 6.33 5.66 5.93
C GLY A 216 6.82 4.40 6.67
N MET A 217 7.39 3.42 5.96
CA MET A 217 8.02 2.24 6.58
C MET A 217 9.32 2.61 7.29
N GLU A 218 10.16 3.45 6.69
CA GLU A 218 11.40 3.92 7.32
C GLU A 218 11.14 4.66 8.64
N VAL A 219 10.11 5.52 8.67
CA VAL A 219 9.70 6.21 9.91
C VAL A 219 9.24 5.20 10.98
N ARG A 220 8.47 4.18 10.59
CA ARG A 220 8.02 3.12 11.53
C ARG A 220 9.19 2.28 12.03
N GLU A 221 10.15 1.95 11.18
CA GLU A 221 11.38 1.24 11.58
C GLU A 221 12.18 2.07 12.58
N GLY A 222 12.38 3.36 12.31
CA GLY A 222 13.03 4.28 13.25
C GLY A 222 12.31 4.37 14.60
N ALA A 223 10.97 4.41 14.60
CA ALA A 223 10.18 4.39 15.83
C ALA A 223 10.33 3.06 16.61
N LEU A 224 10.40 1.93 15.91
CA LEU A 224 10.65 0.61 16.52
C LEU A 224 12.07 0.50 17.08
N GLU A 225 13.08 1.08 16.42
CA GLU A 225 14.45 1.16 16.93
C GLU A 225 14.53 2.01 18.19
N ALA A 226 13.89 3.18 18.21
CA ALA A 226 13.80 4.03 19.40
C ALA A 226 13.13 3.29 20.57
N LEU A 227 12.06 2.52 20.30
CA LEU A 227 11.40 1.71 21.31
C LEU A 227 12.30 0.58 21.84
N ARG A 228 13.07 -0.09 20.97
CA ARG A 228 14.06 -1.10 21.40
C ARG A 228 15.16 -0.48 22.26
N GLN A 229 15.65 0.71 21.90
CA GLN A 229 16.65 1.43 22.69
C GLN A 229 16.09 1.82 24.07
N SER A 230 14.86 2.34 24.12
CA SER A 230 14.19 2.65 25.39
C SER A 230 13.99 1.40 26.26
N GLN A 231 13.63 0.27 25.66
CA GLN A 231 13.50 -1.00 26.38
C GLN A 231 14.83 -1.46 26.98
N LEU A 232 15.94 -1.31 26.25
CA LEU A 232 17.28 -1.64 26.75
C LEU A 232 17.69 -0.72 27.91
N GLN A 233 17.45 0.59 27.79
CA GLN A 233 17.71 1.55 28.87
C GLN A 233 16.93 1.20 30.14
N LEU A 234 15.63 0.91 30.02
CA LEU A 234 14.81 0.49 31.15
C LEU A 234 15.29 -0.83 31.78
N GLN A 235 15.80 -1.77 30.98
CA GLN A 235 16.38 -3.01 31.51
C GLN A 235 17.65 -2.75 32.32
N ASP A 236 18.52 -1.85 31.87
CA ASP A 236 19.73 -1.50 32.60
C ASP A 236 19.43 -0.70 33.87
N GLU A 237 18.49 0.24 33.81
CA GLU A 237 17.97 0.93 35.01
C GLU A 237 17.37 -0.05 36.02
N LEU A 238 16.64 -1.07 35.57
CA LEU A 238 16.09 -2.10 36.44
C LEU A 238 17.20 -2.94 37.08
N LYS A 239 18.25 -3.32 36.33
CA LYS A 239 19.41 -4.04 36.89
C LYS A 239 20.13 -3.20 37.95
N ASP A 240 20.32 -1.91 37.69
CA ASP A 240 20.92 -0.97 38.64
C ASP A 240 20.06 -0.82 39.91
N ALA A 241 18.74 -0.70 39.75
CA ALA A 241 17.81 -0.64 40.87
C ALA A 241 17.86 -1.92 41.72
N VAL A 242 17.93 -3.09 41.10
CA VAL A 242 18.09 -4.38 41.79
C VAL A 242 19.42 -4.44 42.54
N ALA A 243 20.53 -4.00 41.93
CA ALA A 243 21.83 -3.95 42.60
C ALA A 243 21.82 -3.02 43.83
N ARG A 244 21.15 -1.85 43.72
CA ARG A 244 20.95 -0.93 44.85
C ARG A 244 20.11 -1.55 45.96
N LEU A 245 19.04 -2.26 45.63
CA LEU A 245 18.22 -2.98 46.64
C LEU A 245 19.04 -4.05 47.37
N GLN A 246 19.82 -4.85 46.65
CA GLN A 246 20.70 -5.86 47.25
C GLN A 246 21.76 -5.23 48.19
N ALA A 247 22.28 -4.04 47.85
CA ALA A 247 23.19 -3.31 48.73
C ALA A 247 22.49 -2.84 50.01
N VAL A 248 21.25 -2.35 49.89
CA VAL A 248 20.42 -2.00 51.06
C VAL A 248 20.16 -3.25 51.91
N ASP A 249 19.76 -4.38 51.34
CA ASP A 249 19.52 -5.62 52.08
C ASP A 249 20.75 -6.03 52.90
N LYS A 250 21.94 -6.04 52.28
CA LYS A 250 23.22 -6.31 52.97
C LYS A 250 23.47 -5.32 54.12
N SER A 251 23.19 -4.02 53.92
CA SER A 251 23.34 -3.04 55.00
C SER A 251 22.34 -3.28 56.15
N THR A 252 21.11 -3.70 55.85
CA THR A 252 20.13 -4.04 56.89
C THR A 252 20.52 -5.29 57.65
N GLU A 253 21.11 -6.29 56.99
CA GLU A 253 21.65 -7.48 57.65
C GLU A 253 22.82 -7.12 58.57
N GLN A 254 23.74 -6.26 58.13
CA GLN A 254 24.81 -5.74 58.97
C GLN A 254 24.29 -5.01 60.21
N LEU A 255 23.29 -4.14 60.04
CA LEU A 255 22.63 -3.45 61.16
C LEU A 255 21.94 -4.45 62.11
N ARG A 256 21.27 -5.50 61.60
CA ARG A 256 20.70 -6.55 62.44
C ARG A 256 21.76 -7.32 63.22
N SER A 257 22.90 -7.63 62.61
CA SER A 257 24.03 -8.28 63.30
C SER A 257 24.61 -7.37 64.40
N GLN A 258 24.78 -6.07 64.13
CA GLN A 258 25.23 -5.09 65.12
C GLN A 258 24.24 -4.95 66.28
N LEU A 259 22.93 -4.97 66.00
CA LEU A 259 21.91 -4.92 67.02
C LEU A 259 21.94 -6.18 67.89
N ALA A 260 22.09 -7.36 67.29
CA ALA A 260 22.22 -8.63 68.03
C ALA A 260 23.47 -8.67 68.93
N THR A 261 24.62 -8.14 68.48
CA THR A 261 25.82 -8.06 69.33
C THR A 261 25.64 -7.08 70.49
N LEU A 262 24.99 -5.93 70.26
CA LEU A 262 24.65 -4.98 71.31
C LEU A 262 23.65 -5.59 72.31
N GLU A 263 22.62 -6.29 71.85
CA GLU A 263 21.69 -7.02 72.72
C GLU A 263 22.41 -8.09 73.54
N GLY A 264 23.34 -8.83 72.95
CA GLY A 264 24.20 -9.78 73.66
C GLY A 264 25.05 -9.11 74.74
N SER A 265 25.69 -7.98 74.42
CA SER A 265 26.48 -7.20 75.40
C SER A 265 25.61 -6.67 76.54
N ARG A 266 24.38 -6.23 76.23
CA ARG A 266 23.41 -5.76 77.23
C ARG A 266 22.95 -6.90 78.14
N ALA A 267 22.71 -8.10 77.60
CA ALA A 267 22.33 -9.27 78.37
C ALA A 267 23.47 -9.71 79.32
N ALA A 268 24.73 -9.65 78.86
CA ALA A 268 25.89 -9.93 79.70
C ALA A 268 26.01 -8.95 80.87
N VAL A 269 25.91 -7.64 80.61
CA VAL A 269 25.92 -6.60 81.66
C VAL A 269 24.73 -6.75 82.62
N ALA A 270 23.55 -7.14 82.13
CA ALA A 270 22.42 -7.44 83.00
C ALA A 270 22.69 -8.64 83.92
N GLY A 271 23.34 -9.69 83.41
CA GLY A 271 23.81 -10.83 84.20
C GLY A 271 24.82 -10.42 85.27
N GLU A 272 25.86 -9.66 84.91
CA GLU A 272 26.86 -9.13 85.86
C GLU A 272 26.20 -8.30 86.98
N ARG A 273 25.20 -7.49 86.64
CA ARG A 273 24.43 -6.71 87.62
C ARG A 273 23.64 -7.62 88.57
N ASP A 274 23.01 -8.67 88.05
CA ASP A 274 22.21 -9.59 88.86
C ASP A 274 23.10 -10.46 89.76
N ASP A 275 24.28 -10.88 89.29
CA ASP A 275 25.33 -11.53 90.09
C ASP A 275 25.82 -10.61 91.21
N LEU A 276 26.13 -9.35 90.91
CA LEU A 276 26.52 -8.36 91.91
C LEU A 276 25.40 -8.15 92.95
N ALA A 277 24.14 -8.09 92.51
CA ALA A 277 23.00 -7.96 93.41
C ALA A 277 22.82 -9.18 94.31
N SER A 278 23.10 -10.39 93.82
CA SER A 278 23.14 -11.61 94.64
C SER A 278 24.26 -11.56 95.67
N HIS A 279 25.46 -11.12 95.27
CA HIS A 279 26.62 -11.02 96.15
C HIS A 279 26.40 -10.00 97.27
N LEU A 280 25.78 -8.86 96.96
CA LEU A 280 25.36 -7.87 97.96
C LEU A 280 24.30 -8.44 98.91
N ARG A 281 23.35 -9.24 98.42
CA ARG A 281 22.35 -9.91 99.27
C ARG A 281 22.99 -10.93 100.21
N ASP A 282 23.95 -11.70 99.74
CA ASP A 282 24.71 -12.65 100.55
C ASP A 282 25.56 -11.94 101.61
N LEU A 283 26.26 -10.86 101.23
CA LEU A 283 26.99 -9.99 102.16
C LEU A 283 26.06 -9.40 103.22
N MET A 284 24.88 -8.90 102.84
CA MET A 284 23.88 -8.43 103.80
C MET A 284 23.43 -9.56 104.73
N GLY A 285 23.16 -10.75 104.22
CA GLY A 285 22.82 -11.92 105.04
C GLY A 285 23.95 -12.33 106.00
N GLN A 286 25.21 -12.23 105.58
CA GLN A 286 26.38 -12.45 106.44
C GLN A 286 26.47 -11.37 107.54
N VAL A 287 26.23 -10.11 107.19
CA VAL A 287 26.19 -9.00 108.16
C VAL A 287 25.04 -9.19 109.15
N GLU A 288 23.85 -9.60 108.70
CA GLU A 288 22.72 -9.95 109.57
C GLU A 288 23.06 -11.15 110.46
N HIS A 289 23.74 -12.17 109.94
CA HIS A 289 24.14 -13.33 110.74
C HIS A 289 25.19 -12.96 111.80
N LEU A 290 26.18 -12.14 111.44
CA LEU A 290 27.13 -11.56 112.39
C LEU A 290 26.42 -10.69 113.42
N SER A 291 25.51 -9.81 112.99
CA SER A 291 24.68 -9.00 113.89
C SER A 291 23.80 -9.88 114.79
N GLY A 292 23.32 -11.02 114.32
CA GLY A 292 22.58 -12.01 115.10
C GLY A 292 23.47 -12.77 116.09
N LEU A 293 24.75 -13.01 115.77
CA LEU A 293 25.74 -13.54 116.72
C LEU A 293 26.09 -12.50 117.80
N PHE A 294 26.19 -11.22 117.43
CA PHE A 294 26.40 -10.13 118.39
C PHE A 294 25.14 -9.79 119.23
N SER A 295 23.94 -9.97 118.68
CA SER A 295 22.67 -9.77 119.39
C SER A 295 22.21 -11.04 120.14
N GLY A 296 22.68 -12.22 119.76
CA GLY A 296 22.30 -13.52 120.33
C GLY A 296 22.95 -13.86 121.67
N GLU A 297 23.92 -13.08 122.13
CA GLU A 297 24.54 -13.22 123.46
C GLU A 297 23.98 -12.24 124.49
N PHE A 298 22.90 -11.52 124.16
CA PHE A 298 22.29 -10.54 125.05
C PHE A 298 20.77 -10.38 124.85
N MET A 299 20.00 -11.46 125.01
CA MET A 299 18.65 -11.42 125.63
C MET A 299 17.98 -12.80 125.60
N GLU A 300 18.16 -13.53 126.70
CA GLU A 300 17.20 -14.54 127.14
C GLU A 300 16.41 -13.91 128.31
N ALA A 301 15.26 -13.28 128.04
CA ALA A 301 14.18 -13.07 129.03
C ALA A 301 12.97 -12.31 128.43
N ASN A 302 11.78 -12.83 128.75
CA ASN A 302 10.46 -12.18 128.74
C ASN A 302 9.65 -12.16 127.43
N GLY A 303 8.84 -13.21 127.23
CA GLY A 303 7.51 -13.28 127.86
C GLY A 303 6.37 -12.40 127.29
N ALA A 304 5.33 -13.12 126.84
CA ALA A 304 3.90 -12.79 126.87
C ALA A 304 3.26 -12.02 125.68
N THR A 305 2.29 -12.72 125.07
CA THR A 305 1.20 -12.27 124.18
C THR A 305 0.23 -11.30 124.89
N PRO A 306 -0.56 -10.49 124.17
CA PRO A 306 -1.92 -10.93 123.81
C PRO A 306 -2.45 -10.42 122.44
N ALA A 307 -3.58 -11.00 122.04
CA ALA A 307 -4.39 -10.64 120.88
C ALA A 307 -5.08 -9.27 121.01
N ILE A 308 -5.50 -8.69 119.87
CA ILE A 308 -6.85 -8.15 119.54
C ILE A 308 -6.78 -7.02 118.48
N ALA A 309 -7.55 -7.26 117.41
CA ALA A 309 -8.33 -6.39 116.52
C ALA A 309 -8.07 -4.87 116.33
N ALA A 310 -8.36 -4.47 115.07
CA ALA A 310 -9.16 -3.31 114.65
C ALA A 310 -8.44 -2.19 113.86
N ALA A 311 -8.92 -2.04 112.61
CA ALA A 311 -9.22 -0.82 111.85
C ALA A 311 -8.25 0.39 111.89
N GLY A 312 -7.90 0.88 110.70
CA GLY A 312 -7.48 2.27 110.51
C GLY A 312 -6.75 2.57 109.20
N CYS A 313 -7.48 3.15 108.24
CA CYS A 313 -6.89 4.15 107.32
C CYS A 313 -6.42 5.34 108.17
N PRO A 314 -5.39 6.14 107.79
CA PRO A 314 -5.72 7.33 107.01
C PRO A 314 -4.63 7.88 106.06
N THR A 315 -5.07 8.84 105.27
CA THR A 315 -4.40 9.84 104.45
C THR A 315 -3.25 10.63 105.10
N GLY A 316 -2.22 10.94 104.29
CA GLY A 316 -1.85 12.33 104.00
C GLY A 316 -0.56 12.91 104.60
N GLY A 317 0.38 13.29 103.71
CA GLY A 317 0.96 14.65 103.64
C GLY A 317 2.08 15.09 104.62
N GLY A 318 3.03 15.86 104.06
CA GLY A 318 3.99 16.72 104.79
C GLY A 318 5.29 16.01 105.15
N GLY A 319 6.50 16.52 104.87
CA GLY A 319 6.93 17.90 105.04
C GLY A 319 7.49 18.08 106.44
N GLY A 320 8.82 18.16 106.58
CA GLY A 320 9.48 18.60 107.82
C GLY A 320 10.67 17.76 108.28
N GLY A 321 11.87 18.34 108.07
CA GLY A 321 13.00 18.40 109.01
C GLY A 321 13.37 17.17 109.86
N GLY A 322 14.55 16.63 109.59
CA GLY A 322 15.29 15.77 110.50
C GLY A 322 16.75 15.70 110.06
N GLU A 323 17.56 16.63 110.57
CA GLU A 323 19.01 16.63 110.44
C GLU A 323 19.59 15.33 111.01
N GLY A 324 20.02 14.43 110.13
CA GLY A 324 20.87 13.29 110.47
C GLY A 324 22.32 13.67 110.17
N GLU A 325 23.17 13.70 111.19
CA GLU A 325 24.62 13.82 111.08
C GLU A 325 25.16 12.80 110.06
N LEU A 326 25.51 13.28 108.86
CA LEU A 326 26.34 12.53 107.93
C LEU A 326 27.80 12.87 108.22
N SER A 327 28.48 11.88 108.78
CA SER A 327 29.94 11.75 108.79
C SER A 327 30.56 12.27 107.47
N PRO A 328 31.70 12.99 107.49
CA PRO A 328 32.27 13.66 106.31
C PRO A 328 32.56 12.73 105.11
N GLY A 329 32.57 11.40 105.30
CA GLY A 329 32.66 10.42 104.21
C GLY A 329 31.36 10.18 103.42
N GLY A 330 30.17 10.39 104.02
CA GLY A 330 28.87 10.12 103.38
C GLY A 330 28.42 11.22 102.41
N ALA A 331 28.70 12.48 102.76
CA ALA A 331 28.40 13.62 101.88
C ALA A 331 29.28 13.63 100.61
N ALA A 332 30.54 13.19 100.72
CA ALA A 332 31.43 13.04 99.57
C ALA A 332 30.96 11.93 98.61
N ALA A 333 30.53 10.79 99.14
CA ALA A 333 29.99 9.70 98.32
C ALA A 333 28.68 10.09 97.62
N GLN A 334 27.78 10.83 98.29
CA GLN A 334 26.57 11.36 97.67
C GLN A 334 26.85 12.40 96.58
N LEU A 335 27.84 13.28 96.78
CA LEU A 335 28.29 14.22 95.76
C LEU A 335 28.92 13.51 94.55
N GLU A 336 29.71 12.47 94.78
CA GLU A 336 30.30 11.66 93.72
C GLU A 336 29.22 10.90 92.93
N GLN A 337 28.20 10.36 93.61
CA GLN A 337 27.06 9.71 92.97
C GLN A 337 26.19 10.71 92.19
N LEU A 338 26.01 11.93 92.69
CA LEU A 338 25.36 13.03 91.96
C LEU A 338 26.18 13.46 90.73
N ARG A 339 27.52 13.48 90.82
CA ARG A 339 28.39 13.73 89.66
C ARG A 339 28.28 12.62 88.63
N ALA A 340 28.39 11.36 89.02
CA ALA A 340 28.28 10.23 88.12
C ALA A 340 26.90 10.18 87.42
N THR A 341 25.83 10.46 88.16
CA THR A 341 24.46 10.51 87.58
C THR A 341 24.27 11.72 86.66
N THR A 342 24.81 12.89 86.99
CA THR A 342 24.74 14.06 86.10
C THR A 342 25.60 13.87 84.85
N GLU A 343 26.81 13.32 84.96
CA GLU A 343 27.66 12.98 83.81
C GLU A 343 26.99 11.93 82.91
N GLY A 344 26.39 10.89 83.50
CA GLY A 344 25.59 9.89 82.76
C GLY A 344 24.39 10.50 82.04
N ALA A 345 23.67 11.41 82.70
CA ALA A 345 22.55 12.14 82.09
C ALA A 345 23.01 13.02 80.91
N PHE A 346 24.14 13.72 81.04
CA PHE A 346 24.72 14.51 79.95
C PHE A 346 25.24 13.64 78.79
N ALA A 347 25.81 12.47 79.08
CA ALA A 347 26.21 11.50 78.07
C ALA A 347 25.00 10.97 77.29
N ALA A 348 23.93 10.59 77.98
CA ALA A 348 22.66 10.17 77.36
C ALA A 348 22.04 11.29 76.50
N LEU A 349 22.09 12.54 76.97
CA LEU A 349 21.64 13.71 76.21
C LEU A 349 22.44 13.92 74.92
N ARG A 350 23.75 13.71 74.94
CA ARG A 350 24.58 13.77 73.72
C ARG A 350 24.19 12.69 72.72
N VAL A 351 24.00 11.45 73.18
CA VAL A 351 23.58 10.32 72.33
C VAL A 351 22.21 10.62 71.72
N ALA A 352 21.22 11.01 72.52
CA ALA A 352 19.89 11.39 72.05
C ALA A 352 19.94 12.53 71.02
N ARG A 353 20.82 13.52 71.21
CA ARG A 353 21.00 14.62 70.26
C ARG A 353 21.62 14.15 68.94
N SER A 354 22.57 13.21 68.97
CA SER A 354 23.12 12.60 67.76
C SER A 354 22.10 11.75 67.01
N GLU A 355 21.31 10.93 67.70
CA GLU A 355 20.23 10.13 67.12
C GLU A 355 19.15 11.02 66.49
N LEU A 356 18.78 12.12 67.16
CA LEU A 356 17.84 13.10 66.61
C LEU A 356 18.41 13.80 65.36
N GLY A 357 19.74 13.98 65.29
CA GLY A 357 20.43 14.41 64.08
C GLY A 357 20.30 13.43 62.91
N VAL A 358 20.52 12.14 63.18
CA VAL A 358 20.35 11.06 62.19
C VAL A 358 18.90 10.99 61.71
N LEU A 359 17.93 10.95 62.62
CA LEU A 359 16.50 10.92 62.29
C LEU A 359 16.04 12.13 61.46
N ARG A 360 16.62 13.32 61.69
CA ARG A 360 16.36 14.49 60.84
C ARG A 360 16.91 14.30 59.43
N SER A 361 18.13 13.77 59.30
CA SER A 361 18.73 13.52 57.99
C SER A 361 17.97 12.44 57.20
N GLU A 362 17.49 11.39 57.88
CA GLU A 362 16.64 10.36 57.28
C GLU A 362 15.29 10.93 56.83
N ASN A 363 14.66 11.78 57.65
CA ASN A 363 13.43 12.48 57.25
C ASN A 363 13.64 13.37 56.03
N GLN A 364 14.77 14.07 55.93
CA GLN A 364 15.10 14.86 54.74
C GLN A 364 15.27 13.99 53.50
N HIS A 365 15.95 12.85 53.63
CA HIS A 365 16.12 11.91 52.52
C HIS A 365 14.79 11.28 52.08
N LEU A 366 13.91 10.93 53.04
CA LEU A 366 12.57 10.43 52.74
C LEU A 366 11.72 11.49 52.04
N ALA A 367 11.83 12.77 52.43
CA ALA A 367 11.14 13.87 51.76
C ALA A 367 11.62 14.04 50.31
N GLN A 368 12.94 14.02 50.05
CA GLN A 368 13.50 14.06 48.70
C GLN A 368 13.06 12.85 47.86
N ARG A 369 13.02 11.66 48.46
CA ARG A 369 12.52 10.45 47.78
C ARG A 369 11.03 10.56 47.46
N ALA A 370 10.23 11.16 48.34
CA ALA A 370 8.82 11.42 48.06
C ALA A 370 8.66 12.40 46.89
N GLU A 371 9.45 13.48 46.84
CA GLU A 371 9.43 14.45 45.75
C GLU A 371 9.78 13.82 44.39
N THR A 372 10.86 13.02 44.33
CA THR A 372 11.25 12.30 43.11
C THR A 372 10.20 11.28 42.64
N LEU A 373 9.55 10.57 43.57
CA LEU A 373 8.42 9.71 43.22
C LEU A 373 7.21 10.52 42.71
N THR A 374 6.96 11.71 43.26
CA THR A 374 5.88 12.57 42.76
C THR A 374 6.19 13.15 41.38
N SER A 375 7.44 13.50 41.07
CA SER A 375 7.82 13.96 39.73
C SER A 375 7.71 12.83 38.72
N SER A 376 8.24 11.64 39.03
CA SER A 376 8.12 10.46 38.18
C SER A 376 6.65 10.08 37.91
N ASN A 377 5.78 10.13 38.94
CA ASN A 377 4.35 9.89 38.74
C ASN A 377 3.68 10.94 37.83
N ARG A 378 4.10 12.21 37.89
CA ARG A 378 3.60 13.25 36.96
C ARG A 378 4.05 12.99 35.52
N GLU A 379 5.30 12.57 35.32
CA GLU A 379 5.82 12.22 34.00
C GLU A 379 5.10 11.01 33.41
N LEU A 380 4.91 9.94 34.19
CA LEU A 380 4.14 8.77 33.78
C LEU A 380 2.69 9.13 33.45
N ALA A 381 2.07 10.02 34.23
CA ALA A 381 0.73 10.53 33.92
C ALA A 381 0.70 11.31 32.59
N ALA A 382 1.71 12.15 32.33
CA ALA A 382 1.84 12.88 31.07
C ALA A 382 2.05 11.93 29.87
N MET A 383 2.91 10.93 30.00
CA MET A 383 3.11 9.89 28.99
C MET A 383 1.83 9.10 28.73
N ALA A 384 1.08 8.74 29.78
CA ALA A 384 -0.21 8.07 29.63
C ALA A 384 -1.24 8.94 28.89
N THR A 385 -1.24 10.26 29.09
CA THR A 385 -2.10 11.17 28.33
C THR A 385 -1.68 11.29 26.87
N ALA A 386 -0.38 11.36 26.58
CA ALA A 386 0.13 11.38 25.20
C ALA A 386 -0.19 10.08 24.45
N LEU A 387 -0.02 8.92 25.09
CA LEU A 387 -0.39 7.63 24.50
C LEU A 387 -1.90 7.54 24.23
N LYS A 388 -2.74 8.05 25.13
CA LYS A 388 -4.20 8.13 24.88
C LYS A 388 -4.52 9.00 23.66
N GLN A 389 -3.83 10.13 23.49
CA GLN A 389 -4.00 10.99 22.32
C GLN A 389 -3.58 10.28 21.03
N GLN A 390 -2.42 9.61 21.02
CA GLN A 390 -1.96 8.83 19.87
C GLN A 390 -2.94 7.71 19.50
N VAL A 391 -3.52 7.01 20.49
CA VAL A 391 -4.54 5.98 20.24
C VAL A 391 -5.81 6.59 19.65
N THR A 392 -6.22 7.79 20.09
CA THR A 392 -7.39 8.46 19.51
C THR A 392 -7.15 8.93 18.07
N GLU A 393 -5.94 9.39 17.75
CA GLU A 393 -5.56 9.80 16.41
C GLU A 393 -5.47 8.61 15.46
N ALA A 394 -4.82 7.52 15.87
CA ALA A 394 -4.75 6.28 15.10
C ALA A 394 -6.15 5.67 14.84
N ARG A 395 -7.10 5.80 15.78
CA ARG A 395 -8.49 5.40 15.55
C ARG A 395 -9.18 6.26 14.50
N ARG A 396 -8.94 7.58 14.52
CA ARG A 396 -9.50 8.49 13.52
C ARG A 396 -8.96 8.19 12.12
N GLU A 397 -7.66 7.89 12.01
CA GLU A 397 -7.05 7.46 10.74
C GLU A 397 -7.64 6.15 10.22
N LEU A 398 -7.86 5.17 11.11
CA LEU A 398 -8.49 3.90 10.76
C LEU A 398 -9.94 4.10 10.26
N ASP A 399 -10.70 4.95 10.94
CA ASP A 399 -12.08 5.27 10.53
C ASP A 399 -12.12 5.95 9.15
N GLU A 400 -11.13 6.80 8.85
CA GLU A 400 -11.03 7.46 7.54
C GLU A 400 -10.69 6.47 6.44
N GLN A 401 -9.70 5.59 6.65
CA GLN A 401 -9.38 4.51 5.72
C GLN A 401 -10.59 3.60 5.47
N GLN A 402 -11.39 3.32 6.49
CA GLN A 402 -12.61 2.55 6.32
C GLN A 402 -13.64 3.27 5.43
N ARG A 403 -13.78 4.60 5.56
CA ARG A 403 -14.64 5.40 4.67
C ARG A 403 -14.14 5.37 3.22
N GLU A 404 -12.85 5.62 3.00
CA GLU A 404 -12.25 5.58 1.67
C GLU A 404 -12.44 4.21 1.01
N THR A 405 -12.22 3.11 1.74
CA THR A 405 -12.46 1.77 1.19
C THR A 405 -13.94 1.48 0.91
N ALA A 406 -14.87 2.11 1.63
CA ALA A 406 -16.30 1.98 1.34
C ALA A 406 -16.68 2.76 0.07
N GLU A 407 -16.13 3.97 -0.10
CA GLU A 407 -16.33 4.77 -1.31
C GLU A 407 -15.77 4.07 -2.57
N LEU A 408 -14.58 3.48 -2.47
CA LEU A 408 -14.00 2.71 -3.58
C LEU A 408 -14.85 1.48 -3.95
N ARG A 409 -15.39 0.75 -2.95
CA ARG A 409 -16.30 -0.37 -3.20
C ARG A 409 -17.59 0.08 -3.88
N ASN A 410 -18.11 1.25 -3.52
CA ASN A 410 -19.30 1.81 -4.15
C ASN A 410 -19.01 2.19 -5.62
N ARG A 411 -17.89 2.86 -5.90
CA ARG A 411 -17.46 3.17 -7.28
C ARG A 411 -17.24 1.90 -8.10
N GLU A 412 -16.64 0.86 -7.52
CA GLU A 412 -16.48 -0.42 -8.19
C GLU A 412 -17.82 -1.07 -8.53
N ALA A 413 -18.83 -0.96 -7.64
CA ALA A 413 -20.17 -1.46 -7.89
C ALA A 413 -20.89 -0.68 -9.01
N GLU A 414 -20.76 0.65 -9.02
CA GLU A 414 -21.28 1.52 -10.09
C GLU A 414 -20.67 1.16 -11.44
N LEU A 415 -19.34 1.09 -11.54
CA LEU A 415 -18.64 0.70 -12.77
C LEU A 415 -19.01 -0.71 -13.25
N LYS A 416 -19.27 -1.65 -12.33
CA LYS A 416 -19.76 -2.99 -12.69
C LYS A 416 -21.16 -2.93 -13.30
N MET A 417 -22.05 -2.07 -12.78
CA MET A 417 -23.38 -1.89 -13.38
C MET A 417 -23.28 -1.27 -14.76
N GLU A 418 -22.49 -0.20 -14.92
CA GLU A 418 -22.26 0.44 -16.23
C GLU A 418 -21.66 -0.55 -17.24
N LEU A 419 -20.72 -1.39 -16.82
CA LEU A 419 -20.17 -2.45 -17.67
C LEU A 419 -21.25 -3.46 -18.09
N THR A 420 -22.13 -3.88 -17.17
CA THR A 420 -23.22 -4.81 -17.52
C THR A 420 -24.22 -4.19 -18.49
N GLU A 421 -24.51 -2.89 -18.34
CA GLU A 421 -25.36 -2.14 -19.26
C GLU A 421 -24.72 -2.05 -20.64
N ALA A 422 -23.47 -1.61 -20.74
CA ALA A 422 -22.74 -1.54 -22.01
C ALA A 422 -22.59 -2.92 -22.70
N VAL A 423 -22.42 -4.00 -21.93
CA VAL A 423 -22.41 -5.36 -22.49
C VAL A 423 -23.78 -5.75 -23.04
N SER A 424 -24.87 -5.38 -22.36
CA SER A 424 -26.22 -5.64 -22.83
C SER A 424 -26.55 -4.86 -24.11
N GLU A 425 -26.13 -3.60 -24.20
CA GLU A 425 -26.26 -2.76 -25.39
C GLU A 425 -25.47 -3.34 -26.56
N ARG A 426 -24.22 -3.77 -26.32
CA ARG A 426 -23.40 -4.44 -27.33
C ARG A 426 -24.06 -5.73 -27.82
N GLN A 427 -24.64 -6.53 -26.94
CA GLN A 427 -25.34 -7.75 -27.32
C GLN A 427 -26.58 -7.45 -28.17
N ALA A 428 -27.34 -6.41 -27.81
CA ALA A 428 -28.48 -5.94 -28.61
C ALA A 428 -28.04 -5.47 -30.01
N ALA A 429 -26.94 -4.72 -30.09
CA ALA A 429 -26.37 -4.28 -31.37
C ALA A 429 -25.90 -5.46 -32.23
N VAL A 430 -25.23 -6.47 -31.65
CA VAL A 430 -24.83 -7.69 -32.36
C VAL A 430 -26.04 -8.47 -32.87
N ALA A 431 -27.10 -8.59 -32.07
CA ALA A 431 -28.34 -9.24 -32.50
C ALA A 431 -29.01 -8.48 -33.66
N ALA A 432 -28.99 -7.15 -33.64
CA ALA A 432 -29.51 -6.31 -34.73
C ALA A 432 -28.71 -6.50 -36.03
N VAL A 433 -27.37 -6.59 -35.94
CA VAL A 433 -26.52 -6.88 -37.11
C VAL A 433 -26.83 -8.27 -37.68
N ALA A 434 -26.95 -9.30 -36.84
CA ALA A 434 -27.30 -10.64 -37.28
C ALA A 434 -28.67 -10.69 -37.97
N ALA A 435 -29.65 -9.95 -37.46
CA ALA A 435 -30.97 -9.82 -38.10
C ALA A 435 -30.88 -9.14 -39.48
N ALA A 436 -30.05 -8.10 -39.62
CA ALA A 436 -29.82 -7.43 -40.89
C ALA A 436 -29.09 -8.32 -41.91
N GLU A 437 -28.14 -9.14 -41.46
CA GLU A 437 -27.47 -10.14 -42.31
C GLU A 437 -28.46 -11.20 -42.81
N ALA A 438 -29.33 -11.73 -41.93
CA ALA A 438 -30.37 -12.68 -42.33
C ALA A 438 -31.32 -12.09 -43.38
N GLN A 439 -31.73 -10.83 -43.22
CA GLN A 439 -32.54 -10.12 -44.23
C GLN A 439 -31.80 -9.96 -45.56
N ARG A 440 -30.50 -9.64 -45.51
CA ARG A 440 -29.68 -9.52 -46.73
C ARG A 440 -29.58 -10.86 -47.47
N ASP A 441 -29.43 -11.96 -46.75
CA ASP A 441 -29.33 -13.29 -47.34
C ASP A 441 -30.67 -13.75 -47.93
N GLU A 442 -31.80 -13.44 -47.27
CA GLU A 442 -33.15 -13.65 -47.83
C GLU A 442 -33.36 -12.86 -49.13
N LEU A 443 -32.94 -11.58 -49.16
CA LEU A 443 -32.96 -10.76 -50.37
C LEU A 443 -32.08 -11.34 -51.48
N ALA A 444 -30.88 -11.83 -51.15
CA ALA A 444 -30.00 -12.47 -52.11
C ALA A 444 -30.64 -13.71 -52.74
N MET A 445 -31.34 -14.53 -51.95
CA MET A 445 -32.13 -15.67 -52.46
C MET A 445 -33.29 -15.22 -53.35
N ALA A 446 -34.04 -14.20 -52.95
CA ALA A 446 -35.13 -13.66 -53.76
C ALA A 446 -34.64 -13.12 -55.11
N VAL A 447 -33.52 -12.40 -55.12
CA VAL A 447 -32.86 -11.94 -56.35
C VAL A 447 -32.44 -13.12 -57.22
N ALA A 448 -31.82 -14.16 -56.63
CA ALA A 448 -31.41 -15.35 -57.36
C ALA A 448 -32.61 -16.06 -58.03
N GLN A 449 -33.73 -16.20 -57.33
CA GLN A 449 -34.98 -16.76 -57.87
C GLN A 449 -35.53 -15.92 -59.02
N LEU A 450 -35.55 -14.59 -58.88
CA LEU A 450 -36.00 -13.69 -59.94
C LEU A 450 -35.12 -13.76 -61.18
N THR A 451 -33.80 -13.86 -61.03
CA THR A 451 -32.90 -14.11 -62.18
C THR A 451 -33.18 -15.45 -62.84
N ALA A 452 -33.43 -16.51 -62.08
CA ALA A 452 -33.78 -17.82 -62.66
C ALA A 452 -35.10 -17.77 -63.44
N ILE A 453 -36.12 -17.07 -62.92
CA ILE A 453 -37.39 -16.86 -63.62
C ILE A 453 -37.17 -16.07 -64.91
N ARG A 454 -36.39 -14.98 -64.84
CA ARG A 454 -36.05 -14.16 -66.01
C ARG A 454 -35.37 -15.01 -67.09
N ASP A 455 -34.39 -15.81 -66.71
CA ASP A 455 -33.62 -16.63 -67.64
C ASP A 455 -34.49 -17.76 -68.25
N ALA A 456 -35.40 -18.35 -67.45
CA ALA A 456 -36.39 -19.31 -67.94
C ALA A 456 -37.42 -18.67 -68.90
N ALA A 457 -37.89 -17.45 -68.61
CA ALA A 457 -38.79 -16.71 -69.47
C ALA A 457 -38.13 -16.33 -70.80
N ALA A 458 -36.85 -15.94 -70.76
CA ALA A 458 -36.04 -15.70 -71.95
C ALA A 458 -35.88 -16.97 -72.80
N ALA A 459 -35.63 -18.12 -72.18
CA ALA A 459 -35.56 -19.42 -72.87
C ALA A 459 -36.90 -19.85 -73.50
N ALA A 460 -38.02 -19.49 -72.89
CA ALA A 460 -39.37 -19.80 -73.39
C ALA A 460 -39.89 -18.84 -74.48
N GLY A 461 -39.14 -17.77 -74.82
CA GLY A 461 -39.55 -16.80 -75.85
C GLY A 461 -40.76 -15.93 -75.46
N LEU A 462 -41.07 -15.80 -74.17
CA LEU A 462 -42.16 -14.94 -73.69
C LEU A 462 -41.83 -13.47 -73.99
N GLY A 463 -42.71 -12.81 -74.76
CA GLY A 463 -42.49 -11.45 -75.26
C GLY A 463 -42.42 -10.37 -74.17
N LEU A 464 -41.76 -9.25 -74.50
CA LEU A 464 -41.44 -8.04 -73.70
C LEU A 464 -42.50 -7.57 -72.70
N VAL A 465 -43.79 -7.84 -72.94
CA VAL A 465 -44.91 -7.39 -72.11
C VAL A 465 -44.98 -8.13 -70.77
N GLU A 466 -44.69 -9.44 -70.73
CA GLU A 466 -44.70 -10.21 -69.47
C GLU A 466 -43.42 -9.95 -68.65
N LEU A 467 -42.29 -9.68 -69.32
CA LEU A 467 -41.07 -9.17 -68.67
C LEU A 467 -41.28 -7.79 -68.03
N ALA A 468 -42.08 -6.91 -68.63
CA ALA A 468 -42.41 -5.61 -68.05
C ALA A 468 -43.27 -5.73 -66.79
N LYS A 469 -44.24 -6.66 -66.75
CA LYS A 469 -45.02 -6.93 -65.52
C LYS A 469 -44.15 -7.47 -64.39
N LEU A 470 -43.25 -8.40 -64.67
CA LEU A 470 -42.29 -8.92 -63.69
C LEU A 470 -41.38 -7.79 -63.17
N ALA A 471 -40.87 -6.91 -64.04
CA ALA A 471 -40.05 -5.78 -63.63
C ALA A 471 -40.78 -4.82 -62.67
N VAL A 472 -42.08 -4.58 -62.88
CA VAL A 472 -42.89 -3.76 -61.98
C VAL A 472 -43.09 -4.43 -60.61
N GLN A 473 -43.32 -5.75 -60.57
CA GLN A 473 -43.39 -6.48 -59.30
C GLN A 473 -42.07 -6.43 -58.52
N VAL A 474 -40.93 -6.56 -59.21
CA VAL A 474 -39.59 -6.44 -58.59
C VAL A 474 -39.33 -5.04 -58.04
N MET A 475 -39.74 -3.98 -58.76
CA MET A 475 -39.62 -2.62 -58.23
C MET A 475 -40.49 -2.39 -56.98
N HIS A 476 -41.67 -3.03 -56.91
CA HIS A 476 -42.56 -2.90 -55.76
C HIS A 476 -42.00 -3.61 -54.53
N THR A 477 -41.43 -4.80 -54.69
CA THR A 477 -40.76 -5.51 -53.59
C THR A 477 -39.49 -4.78 -53.12
N MET A 478 -38.70 -4.21 -54.04
CA MET A 478 -37.57 -3.34 -53.68
C MET A 478 -38.02 -2.12 -52.86
N HIS A 479 -39.08 -1.44 -53.28
CA HIS A 479 -39.59 -0.27 -52.55
C HIS A 479 -40.11 -0.62 -51.15
N ALA A 480 -40.77 -1.77 -51.00
CA ALA A 480 -41.20 -2.26 -49.68
C ALA A 480 -39.99 -2.53 -48.78
N HIS A 481 -38.92 -3.11 -49.31
CA HIS A 481 -37.71 -3.40 -48.56
C HIS A 481 -36.88 -2.16 -48.19
N CYS A 482 -36.80 -1.15 -49.07
CA CYS A 482 -36.16 0.13 -48.72
C CYS A 482 -36.84 0.79 -47.51
N ARG A 483 -38.19 0.76 -47.45
CA ARG A 483 -38.92 1.32 -46.30
C ARG A 483 -38.65 0.56 -45.00
N THR A 484 -38.52 -0.76 -45.04
CA THR A 484 -38.15 -1.54 -43.86
C THR A 484 -36.71 -1.27 -43.42
N TRP A 485 -35.81 -0.99 -44.36
CA TRP A 485 -34.41 -0.66 -44.06
C TRP A 485 -34.28 0.73 -43.40
N ASP A 486 -35.03 1.72 -43.87
CA ASP A 486 -35.05 3.05 -43.24
C ASP A 486 -35.65 3.01 -41.82
N ALA A 487 -36.62 2.13 -41.57
CA ALA A 487 -37.18 1.92 -40.23
C ALA A 487 -36.17 1.28 -39.25
N LEU A 488 -35.30 0.38 -39.73
CA LEU A 488 -34.23 -0.23 -38.94
C LEU A 488 -33.02 0.70 -38.73
N ARG A 489 -32.86 1.71 -39.60
CA ARG A 489 -31.77 2.69 -39.52
C ARG A 489 -31.98 3.75 -38.43
N GLY A 490 -33.23 4.09 -38.14
CA GLY A 490 -33.60 5.09 -37.13
C GLY A 490 -33.05 4.80 -35.72
N PRO A 491 -33.21 3.57 -35.18
CA PRO A 491 -32.69 3.21 -33.86
C PRO A 491 -31.16 3.20 -33.76
N LEU A 492 -30.45 2.82 -34.83
CA LEU A 492 -28.98 2.70 -34.84
C LEU A 492 -28.25 4.05 -34.87
N LEU A 493 -28.90 5.11 -35.35
CA LEU A 493 -28.33 6.45 -35.38
C LEU A 493 -28.73 7.31 -34.16
N GLY A 494 -29.77 6.89 -33.42
CA GLY A 494 -30.28 7.61 -32.25
C GLY A 494 -29.47 7.42 -30.97
N SER A 495 -28.63 6.39 -30.86
CA SER A 495 -27.91 6.05 -29.61
C SER A 495 -26.43 6.47 -29.56
N VAL A 496 -25.97 7.31 -30.50
CA VAL A 496 -24.52 7.68 -30.66
C VAL A 496 -24.26 9.17 -30.36
N VAL A 497 -25.13 9.84 -29.61
CA VAL A 497 -24.86 11.20 -29.09
C VAL A 497 -25.07 11.14 -27.57
N PRO A 498 -24.10 11.60 -26.76
CA PRO A 498 -23.92 11.22 -25.36
C PRO A 498 -25.05 11.69 -24.43
#